data_AF-A0A8H6V798-F1
#
_entry.id   AF-A0A8H6V798-F1
#
_cell.length_a   1.000
_cell.length_b   1.000
_cell.length_c   1.000
_cell.angle_alpha   90.00
_cell.angle_beta   90.00
_cell.angle_gamma   90.00
#
_symmetry.space_group_name_H-M   'P 1'
#
loop_
_entity.id
_entity.type
_entity.pdbx_description
1 polymer ?
#
loop_
_entity_poly.entity_id
_entity_poly.type
_entity_poly.pdbx_seq_one_letter_code
_entity_poly.pdbx_strand_id
1 'polypeptide(L)'
;MIRKLSILAAESIQQYWYAYLGALLVTSLIYNYLFTTVQSIYALHRSQNGRGPPILPYTIPFLGHSFSLLQDTGAFVHSLRKRYDNSLPVQVVLGPIRGYFMSGPDANMFGTPSHAMHLYRNDNSGIDPTPLRGTHVPPERRVYFHQHQSAHRFLTGQALRRMTERFMRFLSEEINDDTRIGGEWVQLPGLYSFWKSRIFHAAVKALFGPYLLSLTPSFEEDFWEYVDEIPTLMKSMPRWMVPKAYGARDRVFAAVKTWHRFARAHSDYRQNSPEDPDWDEYCGSSWLRVRQARSQARNDTLVPDFCACWITALALFAFRPLM
;
A
#
# COMPACT_ATOMS: atom_id res chain seq x y z
N MET A 1 -25.32 -55.30 -38.53
CA MET A 1 -24.72 -55.08 -37.20
C MET A 1 -24.26 -53.63 -37.02
N ILE A 2 -23.41 -53.11 -37.92
CA ILE A 2 -22.87 -51.73 -37.89
C ILE A 2 -23.95 -50.64 -37.83
N ARG A 3 -25.02 -50.76 -38.64
CA ARG A 3 -26.12 -49.79 -38.68
C ARG A 3 -26.97 -49.74 -37.39
N LYS A 4 -27.07 -50.87 -36.67
CA LYS A 4 -27.76 -50.91 -35.37
C LYS A 4 -26.91 -50.26 -34.28
N LEU A 5 -25.60 -50.51 -34.30
CA LEU A 5 -24.65 -49.89 -33.37
C LEU A 5 -24.59 -48.36 -33.56
N SER A 6 -24.65 -47.85 -34.79
CA SER A 6 -24.64 -46.40 -35.05
C SER A 6 -25.92 -45.70 -34.56
N ILE A 7 -27.08 -46.36 -34.66
CA ILE A 7 -28.36 -45.81 -34.20
C ILE A 7 -28.40 -45.76 -32.67
N LEU A 8 -27.99 -46.84 -32.00
CA LEU A 8 -27.90 -46.89 -30.53
C LEU A 8 -26.90 -45.87 -29.98
N ALA A 9 -25.79 -45.63 -30.69
CA ALA A 9 -24.84 -44.59 -30.33
C ALA A 9 -25.43 -43.18 -30.48
N ALA A 10 -26.19 -42.91 -31.55
CA ALA A 10 -26.84 -41.63 -31.76
C ALA A 10 -27.92 -41.33 -30.70
N GLU A 11 -28.73 -42.31 -30.33
CA GLU A 11 -29.74 -42.19 -29.26
C GLU A 11 -29.09 -41.96 -27.89
N SER A 12 -28.01 -42.69 -27.58
CA SER A 12 -27.18 -42.48 -26.39
C SER A 12 -26.61 -41.07 -26.31
N ILE A 13 -26.02 -40.57 -27.41
CA ILE A 13 -25.48 -39.22 -27.48
C ILE A 13 -26.60 -38.20 -27.27
N GLN A 14 -27.77 -38.38 -27.89
CA GLN A 14 -28.90 -37.45 -27.75
C GLN A 14 -29.56 -37.48 -26.37
N GLN A 15 -29.44 -38.59 -25.62
CA GLN A 15 -29.96 -38.71 -24.26
C GLN A 15 -28.99 -38.18 -23.19
N TYR A 16 -27.69 -38.15 -23.47
CA TYR A 16 -26.64 -37.76 -22.51
C TYR A 16 -25.70 -36.64 -23.00
N TRP A 17 -26.04 -35.92 -24.07
CA TRP A 17 -25.18 -34.88 -24.64
C TRP A 17 -24.75 -33.80 -23.63
N TYR A 18 -25.62 -33.44 -22.67
CA TYR A 18 -25.29 -32.50 -21.60
C TYR A 18 -24.22 -33.06 -20.63
N ALA A 19 -24.22 -34.37 -20.38
CA ALA A 19 -23.22 -35.03 -19.54
C ALA A 19 -21.86 -35.08 -20.26
N TYR A 20 -21.85 -35.35 -21.57
CA TYR A 20 -20.64 -35.28 -22.39
C TYR A 20 -20.08 -33.87 -22.49
N LEU A 21 -20.93 -32.85 -22.69
CA LEU A 21 -20.52 -31.45 -22.65
C LEU A 21 -19.99 -31.04 -21.27
N GLY A 22 -20.64 -31.48 -20.19
CA GLY A 22 -20.15 -31.26 -18.83
C GLY A 22 -18.78 -31.89 -18.59
N ALA A 23 -18.58 -33.13 -19.04
CA ALA A 23 -17.29 -33.82 -18.94
C ALA A 23 -16.20 -33.12 -19.76
N LEU A 24 -16.50 -32.68 -20.98
CA LEU A 24 -15.60 -31.89 -21.83
C LEU A 24 -15.22 -30.54 -21.17
N LEU A 25 -16.18 -29.86 -20.56
CA LEU A 25 -15.92 -28.63 -19.81
C LEU A 25 -14.97 -28.90 -18.62
N VAL A 26 -15.29 -29.87 -17.77
CA VAL A 26 -14.50 -30.21 -16.57
C VAL A 26 -13.08 -30.65 -16.96
N THR A 27 -12.94 -31.50 -17.97
CA THR A 27 -11.63 -31.95 -18.46
C THR A 27 -10.80 -30.80 -19.04
N SER A 28 -11.42 -29.87 -19.76
CA SER A 28 -10.76 -28.64 -20.24
C SER A 28 -10.25 -27.76 -19.09
N LEU A 29 -11.05 -27.58 -18.03
CA LEU A 29 -10.65 -26.84 -16.83
C LEU A 29 -9.48 -27.51 -16.09
N ILE A 30 -9.54 -28.83 -15.92
CA ILE A 30 -8.46 -29.60 -15.28
C ILE A 30 -7.18 -29.52 -16.11
N TYR A 31 -7.27 -29.70 -17.43
CA TYR A 31 -6.13 -29.59 -18.34
C TYR A 31 -5.47 -28.21 -18.24
N ASN A 32 -6.27 -27.13 -18.28
CA ASN A 32 -5.76 -25.77 -18.16
C ASN A 32 -5.06 -25.52 -16.81
N TYR A 33 -5.65 -26.01 -15.71
CA TYR A 33 -5.02 -25.91 -14.38
C TYR A 33 -3.68 -26.66 -14.31
N LEU A 34 -3.63 -27.89 -14.82
CA LEU A 34 -2.39 -28.69 -14.83
C LEU A 34 -1.32 -28.04 -15.71
N PHE A 35 -1.68 -27.60 -16.91
CA PHE A 35 -0.77 -26.94 -17.84
C PHE A 35 -0.17 -25.66 -17.26
N THR A 36 -1.01 -24.79 -16.70
CA THR A 36 -0.55 -23.55 -16.04
C THR A 36 0.26 -23.81 -14.76
N THR A 37 -0.05 -24.90 -14.03
CA THR A 37 0.75 -25.33 -12.87
C THR A 37 2.16 -25.75 -13.28
N VAL A 38 2.29 -26.56 -14.33
CA VAL A 38 3.60 -26.96 -14.87
C VAL A 38 4.39 -25.73 -15.34
N GLN A 39 3.73 -24.81 -16.04
CA GLN A 39 4.35 -23.53 -16.44
C GLN A 39 4.80 -22.70 -15.23
N SER A 40 3.99 -22.63 -14.16
CA SER A 40 4.36 -21.92 -12.93
C SER A 40 5.57 -22.53 -12.25
N ILE A 41 5.64 -23.86 -12.13
CA ILE A 41 6.75 -24.57 -11.48
C ILE A 41 8.04 -24.39 -12.27
N TYR A 42 7.94 -24.49 -13.60
CA TYR A 42 9.06 -24.25 -14.50
C TYR A 42 9.55 -22.80 -14.44
N ALA A 43 8.62 -21.83 -14.42
CA ALA A 43 8.94 -20.41 -14.28
C ALA A 43 9.54 -20.08 -12.90
N LEU A 44 9.08 -20.72 -11.82
CA LEU A 44 9.65 -20.56 -10.48
C LEU A 44 11.13 -20.99 -10.42
N HIS A 45 11.46 -22.15 -10.98
CA HIS A 45 12.84 -22.62 -11.07
C HIS A 45 13.72 -21.70 -11.92
N ARG A 46 13.14 -21.06 -12.94
CA ARG A 46 13.87 -20.18 -13.87
C ARG A 46 13.93 -18.72 -13.40
N SER A 47 13.01 -18.30 -12.55
CA SER A 47 12.91 -16.96 -11.94
C SER A 47 14.07 -16.68 -10.99
N GLN A 48 14.60 -17.71 -10.33
CA GLN A 48 15.85 -17.60 -9.56
C GLN A 48 17.05 -17.10 -10.38
N ASN A 49 16.99 -17.22 -11.72
CA ASN A 49 18.03 -16.76 -12.65
C ASN A 49 17.69 -15.40 -13.32
N GLY A 50 16.77 -14.61 -12.76
CA GLY A 50 16.46 -13.25 -13.23
C GLY A 50 15.55 -13.15 -14.47
N ARG A 51 14.84 -14.23 -14.85
CA ARG A 51 13.81 -14.21 -15.90
C ARG A 51 12.41 -14.06 -15.29
N GLY A 52 11.45 -13.55 -16.09
CA GLY A 52 10.16 -13.00 -15.64
C GLY A 52 9.34 -13.87 -14.66
N PRO A 53 8.44 -13.23 -13.88
CA PRO A 53 7.77 -13.84 -12.73
C PRO A 53 6.81 -14.97 -13.10
N PRO A 54 6.61 -15.97 -12.21
CA PRO A 54 5.72 -17.10 -12.45
C PRO A 54 4.26 -16.67 -12.55
N ILE A 55 3.49 -17.33 -13.42
CA ILE A 55 2.03 -17.17 -13.52
C ILE A 55 1.38 -18.04 -12.45
N LEU A 56 0.49 -17.44 -11.66
CA LEU A 56 -0.31 -18.17 -10.68
C LEU A 56 -1.22 -19.16 -11.42
N PRO A 57 -1.24 -20.45 -11.05
CA PRO A 57 -2.10 -21.43 -11.72
C PRO A 57 -3.58 -21.10 -11.55
N TYR A 58 -4.35 -21.12 -12.64
CA TYR A 58 -5.79 -20.83 -12.63
C TYR A 58 -6.59 -21.93 -13.33
N THR A 59 -7.80 -22.15 -12.82
CA THR A 59 -8.71 -23.17 -13.34
C THR A 59 -9.55 -22.66 -14.49
N ILE A 60 -10.13 -21.46 -14.38
CA ILE A 60 -11.11 -20.92 -15.34
C ILE A 60 -10.39 -20.16 -16.46
N PRO A 61 -10.39 -20.66 -17.71
CA PRO A 61 -9.86 -19.93 -18.86
C PRO A 61 -10.60 -18.59 -19.02
N PHE A 62 -9.90 -17.58 -19.52
CA PHE A 62 -10.38 -16.20 -19.62
C PHE A 62 -10.58 -15.49 -18.27
N LEU A 63 -11.35 -16.02 -17.32
CA LEU A 63 -11.58 -15.34 -16.03
C LEU A 63 -10.36 -15.38 -15.09
N GLY A 64 -9.51 -16.41 -15.18
CA GLY A 64 -8.31 -16.52 -14.35
C GLY A 64 -8.64 -16.54 -12.85
N HIS A 65 -8.05 -15.62 -12.10
CA HIS A 65 -8.29 -15.43 -10.66
C HIS A 65 -9.30 -14.34 -10.34
N SER A 66 -9.97 -13.76 -11.34
CA SER A 66 -10.91 -12.65 -11.12
C SER A 66 -11.97 -13.01 -10.09
N PHE A 67 -12.53 -14.22 -10.18
CA PHE A 67 -13.57 -14.69 -9.26
C PHE A 67 -13.04 -14.86 -7.82
N SER A 68 -11.91 -15.56 -7.66
CA SER A 68 -11.29 -15.76 -6.34
C SER A 68 -10.83 -14.46 -5.69
N LEU A 69 -10.34 -13.51 -6.49
CA LEU A 69 -9.94 -12.18 -6.01
C LEU A 69 -11.16 -11.34 -5.58
N LEU A 70 -12.26 -11.40 -6.33
CA LEU A 70 -13.49 -10.65 -6.03
C LEU A 70 -14.27 -11.23 -4.84
N GLN A 71 -14.32 -12.55 -4.72
CA GLN A 71 -15.09 -13.22 -3.67
C GLN A 71 -14.45 -13.05 -2.28
N ASP A 72 -13.13 -13.30 -2.18
CA ASP A 72 -12.39 -13.11 -0.93
C ASP A 72 -10.94 -12.75 -1.21
N THR A 73 -10.69 -11.44 -1.31
CA THR A 73 -9.35 -10.95 -1.56
C THR A 73 -8.40 -11.30 -0.41
N GLY A 74 -8.86 -11.33 0.84
CA GLY A 74 -8.02 -11.58 2.01
C GLY A 74 -7.47 -13.00 2.00
N ALA A 75 -8.34 -13.99 1.82
CA ALA A 75 -7.96 -15.40 1.70
C ALA A 75 -7.10 -15.65 0.45
N PHE A 76 -7.39 -14.98 -0.67
CA PHE A 76 -6.62 -15.08 -1.89
C PHE A 76 -5.17 -14.56 -1.71
N VAL A 77 -5.01 -13.36 -1.13
CA VAL A 77 -3.69 -12.78 -0.82
C VAL A 77 -2.93 -13.62 0.20
N HIS A 78 -3.60 -14.10 1.24
CA HIS A 78 -2.98 -14.98 2.24
C HIS A 78 -2.46 -16.27 1.60
N SER A 79 -3.25 -16.88 0.72
CA SER A 79 -2.86 -18.09 -0.02
C SER A 79 -1.68 -17.84 -0.95
N LEU A 80 -1.60 -16.65 -1.56
CA LEU A 80 -0.48 -16.22 -2.38
C LEU A 80 0.81 -16.09 -1.57
N ARG A 81 0.78 -15.39 -0.43
CA ARG A 81 1.93 -15.23 0.46
C ARG A 81 2.40 -16.55 1.06
N LYS A 82 1.49 -17.49 1.31
CA LYS A 82 1.84 -18.83 1.79
C LYS A 82 2.56 -19.66 0.71
N ARG A 83 2.22 -19.46 -0.56
CA ARG A 83 2.71 -20.28 -1.69
C ARG A 83 3.94 -19.69 -2.38
N TYR A 84 4.08 -18.37 -2.37
CA TYR A 84 5.17 -17.62 -2.98
C TYR A 84 5.80 -16.71 -1.93
N ASP A 85 7.14 -16.73 -1.84
CA ASP A 85 7.88 -15.90 -0.88
C ASP A 85 7.59 -14.40 -1.08
N ASN A 86 7.70 -13.61 -0.01
CA ASN A 86 7.37 -12.17 0.07
C ASN A 86 8.24 -11.26 -0.80
N SER A 87 9.14 -11.83 -1.60
CA SER A 87 10.08 -11.13 -2.44
C SER A 87 9.81 -11.35 -3.94
N LEU A 88 8.94 -12.32 -4.29
CA LEU A 88 8.71 -12.74 -5.67
C LEU A 88 7.41 -12.15 -6.22
N PRO A 89 7.47 -11.30 -7.27
CA PRO A 89 6.27 -10.93 -8.01
C PRO A 89 5.62 -12.19 -8.61
N VAL A 90 4.30 -12.30 -8.52
CA VAL A 90 3.50 -13.39 -9.10
C VAL A 90 2.54 -12.79 -10.11
N GLN A 91 2.47 -13.35 -11.32
CA GLN A 91 1.48 -12.93 -12.31
C GLN A 91 0.10 -13.49 -11.95
N VAL A 92 -0.90 -12.62 -11.88
CA VAL A 92 -2.30 -12.95 -11.64
C VAL A 92 -3.08 -12.60 -12.91
N VAL A 93 -3.73 -13.59 -13.51
CA VAL A 93 -4.65 -13.40 -14.64
C VAL A 93 -6.01 -12.90 -14.14
N LEU A 94 -6.47 -11.76 -14.66
CA LEU A 94 -7.74 -11.13 -14.35
C LEU A 94 -8.50 -10.86 -15.65
N GLY A 95 -9.26 -11.84 -16.15
CA GLY A 95 -9.92 -11.66 -17.44
C GLY A 95 -8.88 -11.64 -18.58
N PRO A 96 -8.99 -10.69 -19.53
CA PRO A 96 -8.00 -10.49 -20.59
C PRO A 96 -6.70 -9.84 -20.10
N ILE A 97 -6.61 -9.45 -18.83
CA ILE A 97 -5.51 -8.67 -18.27
C ILE A 97 -4.60 -9.57 -17.45
N ARG A 98 -3.30 -9.35 -17.54
CA ARG A 98 -2.32 -9.95 -16.64
C ARG A 98 -1.85 -8.88 -15.66
N GLY A 99 -2.25 -9.02 -14.39
CA GLY A 99 -1.75 -8.22 -13.28
C GLY A 99 -0.52 -8.89 -12.65
N TYR A 100 0.22 -8.14 -11.85
CA TYR A 100 1.31 -8.67 -11.03
C TYR A 100 0.95 -8.43 -9.57
N PHE A 101 0.84 -9.51 -8.81
CA PHE A 101 0.80 -9.46 -7.35
C PHE A 101 2.23 -9.42 -6.83
N MET A 102 2.66 -8.25 -6.38
CA MET A 102 3.95 -8.08 -5.73
C MET A 102 3.73 -8.22 -4.24
N SER A 103 4.12 -9.36 -3.67
CA SER A 103 4.42 -9.39 -2.24
C SER A 103 5.79 -8.71 -2.10
N GLY A 104 5.83 -7.59 -1.41
CA GLY A 104 6.96 -6.65 -1.34
C GLY A 104 6.43 -5.27 -1.01
N PRO A 105 7.24 -4.34 -0.45
CA PRO A 105 6.75 -3.06 0.05
C PRO A 105 5.91 -2.38 -1.01
N ASP A 106 4.70 -2.01 -0.61
CA ASP A 106 3.53 -1.88 -1.44
C ASP A 106 3.66 -0.76 -2.50
N ALA A 107 4.41 -1.03 -3.56
CA ALA A 107 4.70 -0.16 -4.68
C ALA A 107 3.47 0.61 -5.19
N ASN A 108 2.35 -0.10 -5.33
CA ASN A 108 1.12 0.49 -5.82
C ASN A 108 0.33 1.23 -4.74
N MET A 109 0.34 0.74 -3.50
CA MET A 109 -0.26 1.45 -2.36
C MET A 109 0.40 2.82 -2.22
N PHE A 110 1.74 2.83 -2.16
CA PHE A 110 2.50 4.05 -2.03
C PHE A 110 2.75 4.77 -3.34
N GLY A 111 2.31 4.28 -4.51
CA GLY A 111 2.49 5.00 -5.78
C GLY A 111 3.95 5.16 -6.23
N THR A 112 4.83 4.26 -5.80
CA THR A 112 6.26 4.29 -6.12
C THR A 112 6.52 4.16 -7.61
N PRO A 113 7.23 5.12 -8.23
CA PRO A 113 7.57 5.05 -9.64
C PRO A 113 8.38 3.79 -9.97
N SER A 114 8.14 3.20 -11.13
CA SER A 114 8.85 1.99 -11.57
C SER A 114 10.37 2.13 -11.55
N HIS A 115 10.91 3.32 -11.85
CA HIS A 115 12.36 3.57 -11.82
C HIS A 115 12.93 3.58 -10.41
N ALA A 116 12.15 3.90 -9.36
CA ALA A 116 12.60 3.93 -7.96
C ALA A 116 12.42 2.59 -7.25
N MET A 117 11.67 1.65 -7.86
CA MET A 117 11.36 0.35 -7.27
C MET A 117 12.59 -0.49 -6.89
N HIS A 118 13.65 -0.37 -7.68
CA HIS A 118 14.89 -1.11 -7.46
C HIS A 118 15.55 -0.77 -6.11
N LEU A 119 15.34 0.44 -5.58
CA LEU A 119 15.90 0.86 -4.29
C LEU A 119 15.38 0.00 -3.14
N TYR A 120 14.12 -0.41 -3.21
CA TYR A 120 13.47 -1.21 -2.18
C TYR A 120 13.64 -2.71 -2.40
N ARG A 121 13.59 -3.16 -3.66
CA ARG A 121 13.77 -4.58 -4.00
C ARG A 121 15.19 -5.06 -3.80
N ASN A 122 16.18 -4.19 -4.03
CA ASN A 122 17.58 -4.57 -3.96
C ASN A 122 18.15 -4.47 -2.53
N ASP A 123 17.44 -3.81 -1.60
CA ASP A 123 17.84 -3.79 -0.20
C ASP A 123 17.34 -5.04 0.52
N ASN A 124 18.21 -6.04 0.65
CA ASN A 124 17.98 -7.23 1.45
C ASN A 124 18.77 -7.23 2.76
N SER A 125 19.33 -6.08 3.17
CA SER A 125 20.28 -5.99 4.28
C SER A 125 19.65 -5.98 5.68
N GLY A 126 18.33 -5.80 5.76
CA GLY A 126 17.57 -5.72 7.02
C GLY A 126 17.57 -4.32 7.67
N ILE A 127 16.94 -4.23 8.84
CA ILE A 127 16.74 -2.98 9.60
C ILE A 127 17.79 -2.72 10.69
N ASP A 128 18.61 -3.72 11.02
CA ASP A 128 19.60 -3.64 12.09
C ASP A 128 20.85 -2.87 11.70
N PRO A 129 21.60 -2.27 12.65
CA PRO A 129 22.91 -1.66 12.37
C PRO A 129 23.86 -2.62 11.65
N THR A 130 23.90 -3.88 12.08
CA THR A 130 24.65 -4.94 11.43
C THR A 130 23.82 -5.52 10.28
N PRO A 131 24.29 -5.50 9.02
CA PRO A 131 23.56 -6.08 7.91
C PRO A 131 23.46 -7.61 8.04
N LEU A 132 22.40 -8.18 7.47
CA LEU A 132 22.21 -9.63 7.40
C LEU A 132 23.40 -10.31 6.71
N ARG A 133 23.80 -11.48 7.23
CA ARG A 133 24.94 -12.24 6.70
C ARG A 133 24.73 -12.57 5.22
N GLY A 134 25.78 -12.39 4.40
CA GLY A 134 25.75 -12.67 2.97
C GLY A 134 25.16 -11.56 2.10
N THR A 135 24.74 -10.43 2.68
CA THR A 135 24.26 -9.26 1.94
C THR A 135 25.39 -8.29 1.65
N HIS A 136 25.36 -7.66 0.48
CA HIS A 136 26.42 -6.75 -0.01
C HIS A 136 25.85 -5.38 -0.40
N VAL A 137 24.87 -4.89 0.37
CA VAL A 137 24.25 -3.59 0.13
C VAL A 137 25.13 -2.48 0.73
N PRO A 138 25.59 -1.49 -0.06
CA PRO A 138 26.36 -0.37 0.47
C PRO A 138 25.61 0.38 1.57
N PRO A 139 26.28 0.88 2.63
CA PRO A 139 25.63 1.51 3.78
C PRO A 139 24.60 2.60 3.40
N GLU A 140 24.88 3.43 2.42
CA GLU A 140 24.02 4.51 1.92
C GLU A 140 22.77 4.02 1.19
N ARG A 141 22.76 2.77 0.72
CA ARG A 141 21.63 2.14 0.01
C ARG A 141 20.77 1.24 0.88
N ARG A 142 21.06 1.15 2.19
CA ARG A 142 20.28 0.38 3.17
C ARG A 142 19.01 1.12 3.59
N VAL A 143 18.07 1.23 2.66
CA VAL A 143 16.82 1.99 2.79
C VAL A 143 16.05 1.62 4.06
N TYR A 144 15.90 0.33 4.39
CA TYR A 144 15.13 -0.09 5.58
C TYR A 144 15.85 0.25 6.88
N PHE A 145 17.17 0.07 6.94
CA PHE A 145 17.98 0.49 8.08
C PHE A 145 17.86 2.00 8.32
N HIS A 146 18.03 2.84 7.30
CA HIS A 146 17.93 4.30 7.44
C HIS A 146 16.55 4.76 7.90
N GLN A 147 15.49 4.10 7.42
CA GLN A 147 14.12 4.35 7.89
C GLN A 147 13.97 4.00 9.37
N HIS A 148 14.38 2.79 9.76
CA HIS A 148 14.27 2.31 11.13
C HIS A 148 15.08 3.18 12.09
N GLN A 149 16.34 3.47 11.75
CA GLN A 149 17.21 4.36 12.52
C GLN A 149 16.61 5.75 12.66
N SER A 150 16.02 6.31 11.59
CA SER A 150 15.35 7.60 11.66
C SER A 150 14.13 7.56 12.58
N ALA A 151 13.28 6.54 12.46
CA ALA A 151 12.11 6.40 13.32
C ALA A 151 12.54 6.26 14.79
N HIS A 152 13.52 5.40 15.08
CA HIS A 152 14.05 5.23 16.43
C HIS A 152 14.62 6.54 16.99
N ARG A 153 15.37 7.31 16.20
CA ARG A 153 15.95 8.59 16.64
C ARG A 153 14.90 9.64 17.03
N PHE A 154 13.80 9.74 16.27
CA PHE A 154 12.85 10.84 16.44
C PHE A 154 11.54 10.45 17.15
N LEU A 155 11.24 9.15 17.26
CA LEU A 155 10.03 8.63 17.89
C LEU A 155 10.30 7.90 19.20
N THR A 156 11.44 8.20 19.84
CA THR A 156 11.77 7.69 21.18
C THR A 156 12.34 8.81 22.07
N GLY A 157 12.43 8.54 23.37
CA GLY A 157 13.08 9.43 24.35
C GLY A 157 12.54 10.86 24.34
N GLN A 158 13.45 11.83 24.39
CA GLN A 158 13.09 13.25 24.44
C GLN A 158 12.38 13.75 23.18
N ALA A 159 12.71 13.21 22.00
CA ALA A 159 12.08 13.61 20.75
C ALA A 159 10.59 13.21 20.72
N LEU A 160 10.28 11.99 21.17
CA LEU A 160 8.89 11.56 21.34
C LEU A 160 8.15 12.46 22.34
N ARG A 161 8.76 12.75 23.50
CA ARG A 161 8.14 13.61 24.52
C ARG A 161 7.75 14.98 23.96
N ARG A 162 8.66 15.66 23.24
CA ARG A 162 8.37 16.96 22.62
C ARG A 162 7.29 16.87 21.54
N MET A 163 7.27 15.78 20.78
CA MET A 163 6.19 15.54 19.80
C MET A 163 4.83 15.33 20.50
N THR A 164 4.79 14.60 21.62
CA THR A 164 3.58 14.40 22.42
C THR A 164 3.09 15.71 23.05
N GLU A 165 3.97 16.52 23.63
CA GLU A 165 3.62 17.84 24.17
C GLU A 165 2.97 18.73 23.11
N ARG A 166 3.54 18.74 21.89
CA ARG A 166 3.02 19.47 20.74
C ARG A 166 1.66 18.94 20.27
N PHE A 167 1.50 17.62 20.20
CA PHE A 167 0.23 16.98 19.87
C PHE A 167 -0.85 17.35 20.89
N MET A 168 -0.54 17.28 22.19
CA MET A 168 -1.49 17.63 23.25
C MET A 168 -1.90 19.10 23.17
N ARG A 169 -0.95 20.00 22.90
CA ARG A 169 -1.25 21.42 22.68
C ARG A 169 -2.24 21.61 21.52
N PHE A 170 -1.94 21.06 20.34
CA PHE A 170 -2.83 21.18 19.18
C PHE A 170 -4.18 20.49 19.41
N LEU A 171 -4.23 19.36 20.11
CA LEU A 171 -5.48 18.70 20.44
C LEU A 171 -6.33 19.55 21.39
N SER A 172 -5.72 20.20 22.37
CA SER A 172 -6.41 21.16 23.24
C SER A 172 -6.96 22.35 22.45
N GLU A 173 -6.18 22.90 21.50
CA GLU A 173 -6.64 23.95 20.59
C GLU A 173 -7.85 23.48 19.76
N GLU A 174 -7.77 22.32 19.09
CA GLU A 174 -8.88 21.74 18.31
C GLU A 174 -10.16 21.50 19.12
N ILE A 175 -10.03 21.19 20.41
CA ILE A 175 -11.18 20.99 21.30
C ILE A 175 -11.76 22.35 21.71
N ASN A 176 -10.93 23.30 22.09
CA ASN A 176 -11.35 24.62 22.58
C ASN A 176 -11.90 25.52 21.46
N ASP A 177 -11.42 25.35 20.23
CA ASP A 177 -11.84 26.15 19.07
C ASP A 177 -13.17 25.66 18.46
N ASP A 178 -13.72 24.53 18.92
CA ASP A 178 -15.02 24.07 18.41
C ASP A 178 -16.17 24.86 18.99
N THR A 179 -16.65 25.81 18.18
CA THR A 179 -17.77 26.70 18.47
C THR A 179 -19.10 25.98 18.72
N ARG A 180 -19.23 24.69 18.40
CA ARG A 180 -20.40 23.88 18.72
C ARG A 180 -20.47 23.52 20.21
N ILE A 181 -19.34 23.51 20.92
CA ILE A 181 -19.26 23.17 22.34
C ILE A 181 -19.18 24.48 23.13
N GLY A 182 -20.22 24.76 23.93
CA GLY A 182 -20.32 25.94 24.78
C GLY A 182 -20.61 25.59 26.23
N GLY A 183 -21.38 26.45 26.91
CA GLY A 183 -21.79 26.22 28.30
C GLY A 183 -22.95 25.23 28.49
N GLU A 184 -23.63 24.86 27.41
CA GLU A 184 -24.81 23.97 27.43
C GLU A 184 -24.50 22.60 26.81
N TRP A 185 -25.26 21.58 27.20
CA TRP A 185 -25.17 20.25 26.61
C TRP A 185 -25.59 20.28 25.13
N VAL A 186 -24.79 19.64 24.27
CA VAL A 186 -25.05 19.52 22.83
C VAL A 186 -25.03 18.08 22.36
N GLN A 187 -25.94 17.74 21.46
CA GLN A 187 -25.97 16.43 20.81
C GLN A 187 -25.17 16.47 19.50
N LEU A 188 -24.17 15.61 19.36
CA LEU A 188 -23.35 15.49 18.16
C LEU A 188 -23.63 14.18 17.40
N PRO A 189 -23.33 14.10 16.09
CA PRO A 189 -23.68 12.94 15.26
C PRO A 189 -23.05 11.61 15.70
N GLY A 190 -21.88 11.65 16.34
CA GLY A 190 -21.20 10.46 16.85
C GLY A 190 -19.86 10.77 17.49
N LEU A 191 -19.55 10.05 18.57
CA LEU A 191 -18.28 10.20 19.30
C LEU A 191 -17.07 9.90 18.42
N TYR A 192 -17.16 8.86 17.57
CA TYR A 192 -16.06 8.45 16.70
C TYR A 192 -15.71 9.50 15.66
N SER A 193 -16.68 10.03 14.90
CA SER A 193 -16.42 11.06 13.88
C SER A 193 -15.92 12.36 14.51
N PHE A 194 -16.46 12.71 15.68
CA PHE A 194 -16.00 13.85 16.48
C PHE A 194 -14.53 13.76 16.86
N TRP A 195 -14.10 12.63 17.44
CA TRP A 195 -12.72 12.41 17.87
C TRP A 195 -11.76 12.19 16.70
N LYS A 196 -12.21 11.46 15.67
CA LYS A 196 -11.42 11.14 14.48
C LYS A 196 -10.85 12.40 13.83
N SER A 197 -11.70 13.41 13.62
CA SER A 197 -11.28 14.66 12.98
C SER A 197 -10.29 15.43 13.85
N ARG A 198 -10.57 15.61 15.15
CA ARG A 198 -9.68 16.35 16.06
C ARG A 198 -8.30 15.74 16.20
N ILE A 199 -8.25 14.43 16.44
CA ILE A 199 -6.97 13.72 16.57
C ILE A 199 -6.21 13.79 15.24
N PHE A 200 -6.91 13.67 14.11
CA PHE A 200 -6.29 13.82 12.80
C PHE A 200 -5.68 15.22 12.63
N HIS A 201 -6.44 16.29 12.88
CA HIS A 201 -5.95 17.68 12.74
C HIS A 201 -4.79 17.96 13.69
N ALA A 202 -4.91 17.57 14.96
CA ALA A 202 -3.84 17.74 15.94
C ALA A 202 -2.56 17.00 15.56
N ALA A 203 -2.67 15.75 15.09
CA ALA A 203 -1.52 14.97 14.68
C ALA A 203 -0.88 15.50 13.39
N VAL A 204 -1.69 15.94 12.41
CA VAL A 204 -1.18 16.58 11.20
C VAL A 204 -0.45 17.88 11.54
N LYS A 205 -1.03 18.76 12.37
CA LYS A 205 -0.38 19.99 12.83
C LYS A 205 0.92 19.71 13.59
N ALA A 206 0.91 18.70 14.46
CA ALA A 206 2.09 18.32 15.24
C ALA A 206 3.23 17.79 14.36
N LEU A 207 2.92 17.02 13.32
CA LEU A 207 3.93 16.38 12.46
C LEU A 207 4.36 17.24 11.29
N PHE A 208 3.40 17.82 10.55
CA PHE A 208 3.58 18.51 9.28
C PHE A 208 3.49 20.04 9.40
N GLY A 209 3.05 20.55 10.55
CA GLY A 209 2.70 21.97 10.70
C GLY A 209 1.28 22.27 10.20
N PRO A 210 0.76 23.48 10.47
CA PRO A 210 -0.61 23.86 10.13
C PRO A 210 -0.87 23.94 8.62
N TYR A 211 0.15 24.26 7.83
CA TYR A 211 -0.04 24.62 6.43
C TYR A 211 -0.47 23.46 5.52
N LEU A 212 -0.28 22.19 5.91
CA LEU A 212 -0.82 21.08 5.11
C LEU A 212 -2.36 21.15 5.03
N LEU A 213 -3.02 21.44 6.16
CA LEU A 213 -4.48 21.58 6.23
C LEU A 213 -4.93 22.94 5.69
N SER A 214 -4.17 24.02 5.94
CA SER A 214 -4.53 25.35 5.42
C SER A 214 -4.44 25.43 3.89
N LEU A 215 -3.43 24.79 3.28
CA LEU A 215 -3.26 24.77 1.83
C LEU A 215 -4.17 23.76 1.14
N THR A 216 -4.62 22.73 1.85
CA THR A 216 -5.53 21.71 1.33
C THR A 216 -6.59 21.37 2.37
N PRO A 217 -7.68 22.17 2.46
CA PRO A 217 -8.75 21.93 3.44
C PRO A 217 -9.45 20.58 3.28
N SER A 218 -9.47 20.01 2.07
CA SER A 218 -10.03 18.67 1.78
C SER A 218 -9.14 17.51 2.23
N PHE A 219 -7.94 17.78 2.75
CA PHE A 219 -6.92 16.75 2.98
C PHE A 219 -7.38 15.65 3.93
N GLU A 220 -8.18 15.96 4.95
CA GLU A 220 -8.73 14.95 5.85
C GLU A 220 -9.60 13.93 5.10
N GLU A 221 -10.56 14.41 4.31
CA GLU A 221 -11.47 13.57 3.54
C GLU A 221 -10.70 12.73 2.51
N ASP A 222 -9.81 13.38 1.76
CA ASP A 222 -8.94 12.73 0.77
C ASP A 222 -8.07 11.65 1.42
N PHE A 223 -7.56 11.92 2.62
CA PHE A 223 -6.73 10.98 3.36
C PHE A 223 -7.52 9.75 3.80
N TRP A 224 -8.71 9.93 4.39
CA TRP A 224 -9.51 8.81 4.83
C TRP A 224 -10.05 7.98 3.66
N GLU A 225 -10.44 8.61 2.55
CA GLU A 225 -10.81 7.88 1.33
C GLU A 225 -9.61 7.07 0.81
N TYR A 226 -8.41 7.63 0.82
CA TYR A 226 -7.21 6.89 0.44
C TYR A 226 -6.94 5.70 1.39
N VAL A 227 -7.10 5.89 2.70
CA VAL A 227 -6.95 4.82 3.70
C VAL A 227 -7.94 3.68 3.46
N ASP A 228 -9.20 4.01 3.22
CA ASP A 228 -10.26 3.02 2.94
C ASP A 228 -9.99 2.24 1.65
N GLU A 229 -9.28 2.84 0.69
CA GLU A 229 -8.94 2.24 -0.59
C GLU A 229 -7.56 1.52 -0.61
N ILE A 230 -6.80 1.53 0.50
CA ILE A 230 -5.53 0.79 0.61
C ILE A 230 -5.69 -0.68 0.22
N PRO A 231 -6.69 -1.45 0.71
CA PRO A 231 -6.87 -2.83 0.30
C PRO A 231 -7.06 -2.98 -1.21
N THR A 232 -7.75 -2.02 -1.85
CA THR A 232 -7.93 -1.99 -3.31
C THR A 232 -6.61 -1.73 -4.03
N LEU A 233 -5.80 -0.78 -3.55
CA LEU A 233 -4.51 -0.43 -4.14
C LEU A 233 -3.48 -1.56 -3.98
N MET A 234 -3.48 -2.28 -2.86
CA MET A 234 -2.60 -3.44 -2.66
C MET A 234 -2.84 -4.54 -3.70
N LYS A 235 -4.06 -4.67 -4.23
CA LYS A 235 -4.38 -5.63 -5.31
C LYS A 235 -3.72 -5.29 -6.64
N SER A 236 -3.13 -4.10 -6.79
CA SER A 236 -2.45 -3.65 -8.02
C SER A 236 -3.34 -3.72 -9.28
N MET A 237 -4.65 -3.48 -9.10
CA MET A 237 -5.62 -3.44 -10.19
C MET A 237 -5.32 -2.29 -11.16
N PRO A 238 -5.56 -2.45 -12.48
CA PRO A 238 -5.42 -1.35 -13.44
C PRO A 238 -6.24 -0.11 -13.04
N ARG A 239 -5.68 1.08 -13.29
CA ARG A 239 -6.28 2.36 -12.85
C ARG A 239 -7.73 2.57 -13.31
N TRP A 240 -8.05 2.14 -14.53
CA TRP A 240 -9.38 2.27 -15.10
C TRP A 240 -10.43 1.37 -14.43
N MET A 241 -10.01 0.29 -13.74
CA MET A 241 -10.91 -0.61 -13.01
C MET A 241 -11.26 -0.06 -11.63
N VAL A 242 -10.34 0.69 -11.02
CA VAL A 242 -10.52 1.24 -9.66
C VAL A 242 -10.15 2.73 -9.63
N PRO A 243 -10.77 3.57 -10.49
CA PRO A 243 -10.37 4.97 -10.67
C PRO A 243 -10.48 5.79 -9.38
N LYS A 244 -11.44 5.44 -8.50
CA LYS A 244 -11.63 6.05 -7.18
C LYS A 244 -10.41 5.87 -6.27
N ALA A 245 -9.94 4.63 -6.11
CA ALA A 245 -8.77 4.29 -5.28
C ALA A 245 -7.51 5.06 -5.69
N TYR A 246 -7.24 5.10 -7.00
CA TYR A 246 -6.12 5.85 -7.53
C TYR A 246 -6.33 7.37 -7.45
N GLY A 247 -7.56 7.85 -7.63
CA GLY A 247 -7.91 9.26 -7.48
C GLY A 247 -7.66 9.76 -6.05
N ALA A 248 -8.11 9.02 -5.04
CA ALA A 248 -7.89 9.36 -3.64
C ALA A 248 -6.39 9.45 -3.31
N ARG A 249 -5.60 8.43 -3.69
CA ARG A 249 -4.13 8.45 -3.53
C ARG A 249 -3.49 9.68 -4.18
N ASP A 250 -3.87 9.98 -5.42
CA ASP A 250 -3.27 11.08 -6.16
C ASP A 250 -3.60 12.45 -5.54
N ARG A 251 -4.80 12.64 -4.97
CA ARG A 251 -5.16 13.87 -4.26
C ARG A 251 -4.36 14.04 -2.97
N VAL A 252 -4.22 12.99 -2.16
CA VAL A 252 -3.33 12.99 -0.97
C VAL A 252 -1.90 13.35 -1.37
N PHE A 253 -1.40 12.77 -2.47
CA PHE A 253 -0.04 13.01 -2.92
C PHE A 253 0.13 14.43 -3.48
N ALA A 254 -0.87 14.95 -4.17
CA ALA A 254 -0.89 16.33 -4.64
C ALA A 254 -0.83 17.31 -3.46
N ALA A 255 -1.62 17.07 -2.40
CA ALA A 255 -1.63 17.88 -1.18
C ALA A 255 -0.24 17.91 -0.51
N VAL A 256 0.37 16.73 -0.31
CA VAL A 256 1.72 16.63 0.28
C VAL A 256 2.77 17.30 -0.60
N LYS A 257 2.68 17.18 -1.94
CA LYS A 257 3.58 17.90 -2.87
C LYS A 257 3.40 19.41 -2.78
N THR A 258 2.17 19.89 -2.67
CA THR A 258 1.86 21.31 -2.50
C THR A 258 2.45 21.83 -1.19
N TRP A 259 2.24 21.13 -0.08
CA TRP A 259 2.86 21.45 1.20
C TRP A 259 4.39 21.45 1.13
N HIS A 260 5.04 20.44 0.54
CA HIS A 260 6.50 20.42 0.39
C HIS A 260 7.03 21.61 -0.43
N ARG A 261 6.34 22.01 -1.51
CA ARG A 261 6.72 23.20 -2.27
C ARG A 261 6.63 24.45 -1.42
N PHE A 262 5.54 24.62 -0.69
CA PHE A 262 5.33 25.74 0.21
C PHE A 262 6.38 25.77 1.33
N ALA A 263 6.59 24.65 2.01
CA ALA A 263 7.56 24.51 3.09
C ALA A 263 8.97 24.90 2.66
N ARG A 264 9.41 24.45 1.48
CA ARG A 264 10.74 24.80 0.93
C ARG A 264 10.92 26.28 0.60
N ALA A 265 9.83 27.00 0.32
CA ALA A 265 9.89 28.42 0.05
C ALA A 265 10.04 29.25 1.34
N HIS A 266 9.72 28.68 2.50
CA HIS A 266 9.65 29.40 3.78
C HIS A 266 10.61 28.88 4.86
N SER A 267 11.12 27.65 4.73
CA SER A 267 12.01 27.02 5.72
C SER A 267 13.06 26.13 5.05
N ASP A 268 14.27 26.10 5.63
CA ASP A 268 15.36 25.26 5.15
C ASP A 268 15.32 23.88 5.80
N TYR A 269 14.77 22.92 5.05
CA TYR A 269 14.69 21.51 5.46
C TYR A 269 16.06 20.85 5.71
N ARG A 270 17.18 21.51 5.42
CA ARG A 270 18.54 21.01 5.70
C ARG A 270 18.98 21.23 7.15
N GLN A 271 18.33 22.14 7.87
CA GLN A 271 18.58 22.42 9.29
C GLN A 271 18.06 21.25 10.15
N ASN A 272 18.92 20.25 10.39
CA ASN A 272 18.61 19.05 11.18
C ASN A 272 19.70 18.70 12.21
N SER A 273 20.53 19.67 12.57
CA SER A 273 21.52 19.55 13.62
C SER A 273 20.84 19.40 14.99
N PRO A 274 21.52 18.82 15.99
CA PRO A 274 20.97 18.72 17.35
C PRO A 274 20.61 20.08 17.99
N GLU A 275 21.22 21.16 17.51
CA GLU A 275 21.01 22.55 17.94
C GLU A 275 19.83 23.22 17.24
N ASP A 276 19.38 22.67 16.10
CA ASP A 276 18.26 23.24 15.34
C ASP A 276 16.94 22.96 16.06
N PRO A 277 15.92 23.84 15.89
CA PRO A 277 14.59 23.60 16.43
C PRO A 277 14.06 22.23 15.99
N ASP A 278 13.43 21.51 16.93
CA ASP A 278 12.92 20.16 16.67
C ASP A 278 11.67 20.14 15.77
N TRP A 279 11.12 21.32 15.48
CA TRP A 279 9.96 21.53 14.61
C TRP A 279 9.84 23.01 14.25
N ASP A 280 9.28 23.26 13.07
CA ASP A 280 8.81 24.56 12.63
C ASP A 280 7.45 24.45 11.94
N GLU A 281 6.73 25.56 11.83
CA GLU A 281 5.38 25.57 11.27
C GLU A 281 5.32 25.26 9.78
N TYR A 282 6.42 25.46 9.04
CA TYR A 282 6.47 25.27 7.58
C TYR A 282 6.83 23.84 7.21
N CYS A 283 7.95 23.33 7.73
CA CYS A 283 8.48 22.00 7.44
C CYS A 283 8.02 20.92 8.44
N GLY A 284 7.34 21.31 9.51
CA GLY A 284 6.89 20.40 10.56
C GLY A 284 8.05 19.89 11.40
N SER A 285 7.95 18.64 11.85
CA SER A 285 8.95 18.01 12.72
C SER A 285 10.30 17.80 12.04
N SER A 286 11.38 17.85 12.83
CA SER A 286 12.75 17.56 12.39
C SER A 286 12.86 16.18 11.72
N TRP A 287 12.01 15.24 12.12
CA TRP A 287 11.93 13.93 11.49
C TRP A 287 11.48 13.99 10.03
N LEU A 288 10.46 14.80 9.71
CA LEU A 288 10.03 14.99 8.31
C LEU A 288 11.10 15.73 7.50
N ARG A 289 11.79 16.71 8.10
CA ARG A 289 12.91 17.42 7.45
C ARG A 289 14.07 16.50 7.08
N VAL A 290 14.54 15.64 8.01
CA VAL A 290 15.59 14.64 7.73
C VAL A 290 15.19 13.71 6.57
N ARG A 291 13.91 13.31 6.52
CA ARG A 291 13.42 12.44 5.45
C ARG A 291 13.37 13.17 4.12
N GLN A 292 12.91 14.42 4.11
CA GLN A 292 12.94 15.27 2.93
C GLN A 292 14.38 15.47 2.45
N ALA A 293 15.31 15.78 3.34
CA ALA A 293 16.74 15.95 3.01
C ALA A 293 17.33 14.68 2.37
N ARG A 294 17.04 13.49 2.93
CA ARG A 294 17.47 12.21 2.35
C ARG A 294 16.80 11.85 1.03
N SER A 295 15.56 12.28 0.81
CA SER A 295 14.87 12.13 -0.48
C SER A 295 15.59 12.96 -1.54
N GLN A 296 15.84 14.25 -1.24
CA GLN A 296 16.52 15.16 -2.16
C GLN A 296 17.97 14.72 -2.46
N ALA A 297 18.71 14.27 -1.44
CA ALA A 297 20.11 13.86 -1.60
C ALA A 297 20.31 12.67 -2.56
N ARG A 298 19.30 11.81 -2.70
CA ARG A 298 19.40 10.66 -3.60
C ARG A 298 19.06 11.00 -5.06
N ASN A 299 18.58 12.22 -5.34
CA ASN A 299 18.00 12.63 -6.63
C ASN A 299 16.92 11.67 -7.16
N ASP A 300 16.49 10.73 -6.32
CA ASP A 300 15.29 10.00 -6.52
C ASP A 300 14.20 11.04 -6.32
N THR A 301 13.38 11.29 -7.34
CA THR A 301 12.07 11.90 -7.14
C THR A 301 11.22 10.91 -6.34
N LEU A 302 11.63 10.60 -5.11
CA LEU A 302 10.85 9.89 -4.13
C LEU A 302 9.67 10.80 -3.87
N VAL A 303 8.61 10.43 -4.57
CA VAL A 303 7.23 10.84 -4.45
C VAL A 303 6.86 10.88 -2.95
N PRO A 304 5.81 11.65 -2.57
CA PRO A 304 5.15 11.62 -1.27
C PRO A 304 5.02 10.29 -0.54
N ASP A 305 5.23 9.15 -1.19
CA ASP A 305 5.34 7.76 -0.72
C ASP A 305 5.88 7.61 0.70
N PHE A 306 6.94 8.36 1.05
CA PHE A 306 7.56 8.24 2.37
C PHE A 306 6.79 8.95 3.49
N CYS A 307 6.19 10.09 3.17
CA CYS A 307 5.23 10.76 4.05
C CYS A 307 3.96 9.92 4.11
N ALA A 308 3.42 9.47 2.98
CA ALA A 308 2.21 8.66 2.88
C ALA A 308 2.32 7.33 3.65
N CYS A 309 3.46 6.63 3.58
CA CYS A 309 3.69 5.41 4.36
C CYS A 309 3.57 5.65 5.87
N TRP A 310 3.88 6.86 6.34
CA TRP A 310 3.65 7.24 7.73
C TRP A 310 2.32 7.89 8.00
N ILE A 311 1.67 8.59 7.06
CA ILE A 311 0.30 9.05 7.26
C ILE A 311 -0.62 7.82 7.35
N THR A 312 -0.37 6.78 6.54
CA THR A 312 -1.02 5.48 6.67
C THR A 312 -0.64 4.75 7.97
N ALA A 313 0.65 4.75 8.36
CA ALA A 313 1.02 4.19 9.67
C ALA A 313 0.42 4.99 10.83
N LEU A 314 0.19 6.30 10.68
CA LEU A 314 -0.50 7.17 11.64
C LEU A 314 -1.97 6.74 11.75
N ALA A 315 -2.66 6.49 10.63
CA ALA A 315 -4.01 5.93 10.67
C ALA A 315 -4.04 4.53 11.31
N LEU A 316 -3.05 3.68 11.03
CA LEU A 316 -2.96 2.33 11.59
C LEU A 316 -2.54 2.29 13.06
N PHE A 317 -1.77 3.27 13.56
CA PHE A 317 -1.33 3.34 14.97
C PHE A 317 -2.24 4.21 15.83
N ALA A 318 -2.77 5.32 15.32
CA ALA A 318 -3.62 6.23 16.08
C ALA A 318 -5.09 5.77 16.16
N PHE A 319 -5.55 4.92 15.23
CA PHE A 319 -6.96 4.54 15.13
C PHE A 319 -7.22 3.04 14.94
N ARG A 320 -6.24 2.20 15.27
CA ARG A 320 -6.54 0.79 15.49
C ARG A 320 -6.92 0.56 16.96
N PRO A 321 -8.17 0.87 17.32
CA PRO A 321 -8.92 -0.07 18.14
C PRO A 321 -10.29 -0.37 17.51
N LEU A 322 -10.71 -1.64 17.60
CA LEU A 322 -12.10 -2.12 17.39
C LEU A 322 -12.60 -2.17 15.92
N MET A 323 -12.08 -3.13 15.15
CA MET A 323 -12.95 -3.99 14.33
C MET A 323 -12.75 -5.43 14.78
#